data_AF-A0A1G6PYY2-F1
#
_entry.id   AF-A0A1G6PYY2-F1
#
_cell.length_a   1.000
_cell.length_b   1.000
_cell.length_c   1.000
_cell.angle_alpha   90.00
_cell.angle_beta   90.00
_cell.angle_gamma   90.00
#
_symmetry.space_group_name_H-M   'P 1'
#
loop_
_entity.id
_entity.type
_entity.pdbx_description
1 polymer ?
#
loop_
_entity_poly.entity_id
_entity_poly.type
_entity_poly.pdbx_seq_one_letter_code
_entity_poly.pdbx_strand_id
1 'polypeptide(L)'
;MAEDVVIDQEEWSSAKDAAAKLKESLDNTYAKSEELLALVQGSNWKGKSRDSFLAYLELLIQYHADLKDAANLQKKALDNLEDYKADFSSHKSVREVKSL
;
A
#
# COMPACT_ATOMS: atom_id res chain seq x y z
N MET A 1 13.40 -15.93 23.76
CA MET A 1 13.05 -14.60 24.31
C MET A 1 12.89 -13.70 23.10
N ALA A 2 11.71 -13.15 22.87
CA ALA A 2 11.51 -12.21 21.77
C ALA A 2 12.31 -10.94 22.09
N GLU A 3 13.06 -10.44 21.11
CA GLU A 3 13.73 -9.15 21.19
C GLU A 3 12.68 -8.06 21.47
N ASP A 4 12.94 -7.17 22.43
CA ASP A 4 12.05 -6.04 22.68
C ASP A 4 11.96 -5.20 21.41
N VAL A 5 10.76 -5.13 20.83
CA VAL A 5 10.51 -4.34 19.62
C VAL A 5 10.53 -2.86 19.99
N VAL A 6 11.65 -2.20 19.73
CA VAL A 6 11.78 -0.75 19.85
C VAL A 6 11.31 -0.11 18.54
N ILE A 7 10.22 0.65 18.59
CA ILE A 7 9.75 1.44 17.44
C ILE A 7 10.40 2.82 17.51
N ASP A 8 11.35 3.06 16.62
CA ASP A 8 11.90 4.39 16.39
C ASP A 8 10.82 5.31 15.78
N GLN A 9 10.62 6.48 16.39
CA GLN A 9 9.57 7.41 15.98
C GLN A 9 9.88 8.12 14.66
N GLU A 10 11.14 8.42 14.40
CA GLU A 10 11.58 9.07 13.17
C GLU A 10 11.48 8.11 12.00
N GLU A 11 11.97 6.87 12.17
CA GLU A 11 11.85 5.83 11.15
C GLU A 11 10.39 5.46 10.86
N TRP A 12 9.55 5.39 11.89
CA TRP A 12 8.11 5.13 11.72
C TRP A 12 7.40 6.26 10.97
N SER A 13 7.68 7.52 11.31
CA SER A 13 7.13 8.67 10.58
C SER A 13 7.58 8.66 9.12
N SER A 14 8.86 8.39 8.87
CA SER A 14 9.41 8.26 7.52
C SER A 14 8.73 7.12 6.74
N ALA A 15 8.49 5.98 7.38
CA ALA A 15 7.79 4.85 6.79
C ALA A 15 6.33 5.20 6.43
N LYS A 16 5.62 5.96 7.28
CA LYS A 16 4.26 6.45 6.98
C LYS A 16 4.25 7.36 5.75
N ASP A 17 5.19 8.30 5.67
CA ASP A 17 5.30 9.21 4.53
C ASP A 17 5.65 8.47 3.23
N ALA A 18 6.57 7.51 3.30
CA ALA A 18 6.95 6.67 2.17
C ALA A 18 5.76 5.81 1.70
N ALA A 19 5.03 5.18 2.62
CA ALA A 19 3.85 4.38 2.31
C ALA A 19 2.72 5.23 1.69
N ALA A 20 2.51 6.46 2.17
CA ALA A 20 1.55 7.38 1.59
C ALA A 20 1.91 7.74 0.13
N LYS A 21 3.17 8.11 -0.13
CA LYS A 21 3.67 8.43 -1.48
C LYS A 21 3.60 7.22 -2.41
N LEU A 22 3.98 6.04 -1.94
CA LEU A 22 3.91 4.80 -2.71
C LEU A 22 2.46 4.50 -3.11
N LYS A 23 1.53 4.56 -2.14
CA LYS A 23 0.10 4.36 -2.41
C LYS A 23 -0.42 5.35 -3.45
N GLU A 24 -0.12 6.64 -3.30
CA GLU A 24 -0.53 7.67 -4.26
C GLU A 24 0.03 7.39 -5.66
N SER A 25 1.31 7.01 -5.75
CA SER A 25 1.94 6.65 -7.02
C SER A 25 1.29 5.43 -7.67
N LEU A 26 0.93 4.41 -6.88
CA LEU A 26 0.23 3.23 -7.36
C LEU A 26 -1.18 3.58 -7.83
N ASP A 27 -1.94 4.35 -7.06
CA ASP A 27 -3.29 4.81 -7.44
C ASP A 27 -3.27 5.58 -8.76
N ASN A 28 -2.35 6.54 -8.90
CA ASN A 28 -2.22 7.36 -10.10
C ASN A 28 -1.79 6.55 -11.32
N THR A 29 -0.84 5.62 -11.15
CA THR A 29 -0.37 4.78 -12.26
C THR A 29 -1.45 3.80 -12.69
N TYR A 30 -2.21 3.24 -11.74
CA TYR A 30 -3.33 2.35 -12.04
C TYR A 30 -4.38 3.05 -12.91
N ALA A 31 -4.82 4.24 -12.49
CA ALA A 31 -5.81 5.03 -13.22
C ALA A 31 -5.31 5.35 -14.65
N LYS A 32 -4.04 5.74 -14.81
CA LYS A 32 -3.44 5.97 -16.13
C LYS A 32 -3.40 4.72 -17.00
N SER A 33 -3.16 3.54 -16.40
CA SER A 33 -3.19 2.28 -17.13
C SER A 33 -4.61 1.94 -17.60
N GLU A 34 -5.63 2.18 -16.79
CA GLU A 34 -7.04 2.02 -17.19
C GLU A 34 -7.43 3.00 -18.30
N GLU A 35 -7.01 4.26 -18.21
CA GLU A 35 -7.22 5.26 -19.27
C GLU A 35 -6.56 4.83 -20.59
N LEU A 36 -5.32 4.32 -20.52
CA LEU A 36 -4.61 3.80 -21.68
C LEU A 36 -5.33 2.60 -22.30
N LEU A 37 -5.84 1.69 -21.47
CA LEU A 37 -6.61 0.53 -21.92
C LEU A 37 -7.85 0.97 -22.68
N ALA A 38 -8.63 1.89 -22.11
CA ALA A 38 -9.83 2.46 -22.75
C ALA A 38 -9.48 3.16 -24.07
N LEU A 39 -8.39 3.92 -24.12
CA LEU A 39 -7.94 4.60 -25.33
C LEU A 39 -7.59 3.61 -26.44
N VAL A 40 -6.83 2.55 -26.14
CA VAL A 40 -6.46 1.54 -27.14
C VAL A 40 -7.68 0.73 -27.61
N GLN A 41 -8.58 0.37 -26.69
CA GLN A 41 -9.81 -0.33 -27.01
C GLN A 41 -10.74 0.49 -27.91
N GLY A 42 -10.85 1.80 -27.68
CA GLY A 42 -11.66 2.73 -28.48
C GLY A 42 -10.99 3.23 -29.77
N SER A 43 -9.70 2.96 -29.96
CA SER A 43 -8.97 3.40 -31.15
C SER A 43 -9.31 2.60 -32.42
N ASN A 44 -8.93 3.14 -33.59
CA ASN A 44 -9.00 2.43 -34.87
C ASN A 44 -7.84 1.44 -35.09
N TRP A 45 -6.95 1.26 -34.11
CA TRP A 45 -5.83 0.33 -34.22
C TRP A 45 -6.34 -1.12 -34.23
N LYS A 46 -5.86 -1.93 -35.18
CA LYS A 46 -6.28 -3.32 -35.40
C LYS A 46 -5.08 -4.21 -35.70
N GLY A 47 -5.28 -5.52 -35.54
CA GLY A 47 -4.33 -6.57 -35.89
C GLY A 47 -3.59 -7.14 -34.69
N LYS A 48 -2.84 -8.22 -34.92
CA LYS A 48 -2.24 -9.05 -33.86
C LYS A 48 -1.36 -8.28 -32.87
N SER A 49 -0.66 -7.25 -33.31
CA SER A 49 0.16 -6.42 -32.41
C SER A 49 -0.69 -5.67 -31.38
N ARG A 50 -1.88 -5.20 -31.78
CA ARG A 50 -2.85 -4.56 -30.88
C ARG A 50 -3.35 -5.56 -29.85
N ASP A 51 -3.72 -6.76 -30.31
CA ASP A 51 -4.27 -7.80 -29.44
C ASP A 51 -3.23 -8.24 -28.40
N SER A 52 -1.97 -8.44 -28.81
CA SER A 52 -0.87 -8.75 -27.88
C SER A 52 -0.61 -7.59 -26.91
N PHE A 53 -0.63 -6.35 -27.38
CA PHE A 53 -0.45 -5.18 -26.52
C PHE A 53 -1.54 -5.10 -25.44
N LEU A 54 -2.81 -5.28 -25.83
CA LEU A 54 -3.94 -5.29 -24.91
C LEU A 54 -3.81 -6.42 -23.89
N ALA A 55 -3.46 -7.63 -24.31
CA ALA A 55 -3.28 -8.76 -23.40
C ALA A 55 -2.20 -8.49 -22.33
N TYR A 56 -1.06 -7.90 -22.72
CA TYR A 56 -0.04 -7.51 -21.75
C TYR A 56 -0.48 -6.35 -20.86
N LEU A 57 -1.18 -5.36 -21.39
CA LEU A 57 -1.67 -4.23 -20.61
C LEU A 57 -2.71 -4.67 -19.57
N GLU A 58 -3.64 -5.55 -19.95
CA GLU A 58 -4.64 -6.12 -19.04
C GLU A 58 -3.97 -6.92 -17.91
N LEU A 59 -2.93 -7.71 -18.23
CA LEU A 59 -2.16 -8.43 -17.23
C LEU A 59 -1.43 -7.49 -16.26
N LEU A 60 -0.84 -6.41 -16.78
CA LEU A 60 -0.18 -5.39 -15.95
C LEU A 60 -1.19 -4.70 -15.03
N ILE A 61 -2.38 -4.35 -15.52
CA ILE A 61 -3.44 -3.74 -14.72
C ILE A 61 -3.88 -4.70 -13.60
N GLN A 62 -4.04 -5.99 -13.90
CA GLN A 62 -4.41 -6.98 -12.89
C GLN A 62 -3.40 -7.04 -11.74
N TYR A 63 -2.11 -7.19 -12.04
CA TYR A 63 -1.07 -7.21 -10.99
C TYR A 63 -0.95 -5.87 -10.25
N HIS A 64 -1.19 -4.76 -10.93
CA HIS A 64 -1.13 -3.44 -10.31
C HIS A 64 -2.29 -3.20 -9.32
N ALA A 65 -3.45 -3.81 -9.56
CA ALA A 65 -4.55 -3.83 -8.58
C ALA A 65 -4.13 -4.52 -7.28
N ASP A 66 -3.49 -5.69 -7.39
CA ASP A 66 -2.99 -6.43 -6.22
C ASP A 66 -1.94 -5.63 -5.44
N LEU A 67 -1.02 -4.93 -6.15
CA LEU A 67 -0.03 -4.06 -5.52
C LEU A 67 -0.66 -2.90 -4.77
N LYS A 68 -1.70 -2.29 -5.33
CA LYS A 68 -2.46 -1.21 -4.70
C LYS A 68 -3.15 -1.68 -3.41
N ASP A 69 -3.74 -2.87 -3.43
CA ASP A 69 -4.37 -3.46 -2.24
C ASP A 69 -3.34 -3.80 -1.16
N ALA A 70 -2.18 -4.35 -1.53
CA ALA A 70 -1.08 -4.58 -0.61
C ALA A 70 -0.57 -3.28 0.01
N ALA A 71 -0.41 -2.21 -0.78
CA ALA A 71 0.01 -0.90 -0.28
C ALA A 71 -1.03 -0.27 0.67
N ASN A 72 -2.33 -0.47 0.40
CA ASN A 72 -3.40 -0.05 1.31
C ASN A 72 -3.29 -0.75 2.67
N LEU A 73 -3.06 -2.07 2.66
CA LEU A 73 -2.88 -2.86 3.88
C LEU A 73 -1.63 -2.43 4.65
N GLN A 74 -0.52 -2.20 3.95
CA GLN A 74 0.72 -1.72 4.56
C GLN A 74 0.52 -0.37 5.24
N LYS A 75 -0.11 0.59 4.55
CA LYS A 75 -0.40 1.91 5.13
C LYS A 75 -1.29 1.78 6.36
N LYS A 76 -2.35 0.97 6.29
CA LYS A 76 -3.25 0.73 7.42
C LYS A 76 -2.51 0.11 8.61
N ALA A 77 -1.59 -0.82 8.38
CA ALA A 77 -0.78 -1.41 9.44
C ALA A 77 0.12 -0.35 10.11
N LEU A 78 0.73 0.53 9.33
CA LEU A 78 1.57 1.62 9.86
C LEU A 78 0.77 2.66 10.63
N ASP A 79 -0.43 3.01 10.17
CA ASP A 79 -1.34 3.93 10.87
C ASP A 79 -1.80 3.33 12.21
N ASN A 80 -2.14 2.04 12.25
CA ASN A 80 -2.60 1.35 13.45
C ASN A 80 -1.51 1.15 14.53
N LEU A 81 -0.21 1.28 14.20
CA LEU A 81 0.87 1.13 15.18
C LEU A 81 0.77 2.13 16.33
N GLU A 82 0.24 3.33 16.07
CA GLU A 82 0.04 4.36 17.10
C GLU A 82 -1.04 3.94 18.10
N ASP A 83 -2.17 3.43 17.58
CA ASP A 83 -3.28 2.90 18.37
C ASP A 83 -2.82 1.71 19.22
N TYR A 84 -2.07 0.77 18.64
CA TYR A 84 -1.55 -0.38 19.37
C TYR A 84 -0.58 0.02 20.49
N LYS A 85 0.25 1.05 20.27
CA LYS A 85 1.16 1.57 21.30
C LYS A 85 0.39 2.23 22.45
N ALA A 86 -0.66 2.98 22.13
CA ALA A 86 -1.53 3.61 23.12
C ALA A 86 -2.30 2.56 23.95
N ASP A 87 -2.90 1.57 23.27
CA ASP A 87 -3.61 0.45 23.90
C ASP A 87 -2.70 -0.34 24.82
N PHE A 88 -1.50 -0.72 24.37
CA PHE A 88 -0.51 -1.40 25.19
C PHE A 88 -0.13 -0.60 26.43
N SER A 89 0.13 0.70 26.28
CA SER A 89 0.48 1.60 27.39
C SER A 89 -0.66 1.76 28.40
N SER A 90 -1.91 1.61 27.96
CA SER A 90 -3.10 1.72 28.79
C SER A 90 -3.53 0.40 29.45
N HIS A 91 -2.95 -0.74 29.01
CA HIS A 91 -3.29 -2.06 29.50
C HIS A 91 -3.04 -2.18 31.01
N LYS A 92 -4.00 -2.79 31.73
CA LYS A 92 -4.01 -2.85 33.20
C LYS A 92 -2.69 -3.39 33.78
N SER A 93 -2.19 -4.49 33.22
CA SER A 93 -0.94 -5.12 33.66
C SER A 93 0.29 -4.24 33.45
N VAL A 94 0.33 -3.44 32.38
CA VAL A 94 1.46 -2.52 32.11
C VAL A 94 1.43 -1.33 33.07
N ARG A 95 0.23 -0.81 33.37
CA ARG A 95 0.05 0.25 34.38
C ARG A 95 0.46 -0.20 35.77
N GLU A 96 0.07 -1.42 36.15
CA GLU A 96 0.39 -2.01 37.46
C GLU A 96 1.90 -2.18 37.66
N VAL A 97 2.62 -2.60 36.61
CA VAL A 97 4.10 -2.67 36.61
C VAL A 97 4.74 -1.28 36.62
N LYS A 98 4.22 -0.29 35.89
CA LYS A 98 4.75 1.09 35.92
C LYS A 98 4.54 1.80 37.25
N SER A 99 3.60 1.33 38.08
CA SER A 99 3.30 1.91 39.39
C SER A 99 4.07 1.27 40.56
N LEU A 100 4.91 0.27 40.27
CA LEU A 100 5.85 -0.36 41.20
C LEU A 100 7.22 0.31 41.12
#